data_AF-A0A2G6I041-F1
#
_entry.id   AF-A0A2G6I041-F1
#
_cell.length_a   1.000
_cell.length_b   1.000
_cell.length_c   1.000
_cell.angle_alpha   90.00
_cell.angle_beta   90.00
_cell.angle_gamma   90.00
#
_symmetry.space_group_name_H-M   'P 1'
#
loop_
_entity.id
_entity.type
_entity.pdbx_description
1 polymer ?
#
loop_
_entity_poly.entity_id
_entity_poly.type
_entity_poly.pdbx_seq_one_letter_code
_entity_poly.pdbx_strand_id
1 'polypeptide(L)'
;MSDKMRLIPFKGLLDRIMDEWRQNRSVFDIPETNFYRKNDEQIYEVFGRRISVPLGPAAGPQTQIAQNVVSSYLTGSRFIELKTVQIMDGLEIDKPCIDMTDEGFNTEWSTELTLEQAWQEYAKAWILLHFVEVLFDLGYPGMERSFGFNISVGYDLKGIQNPRMDQYIERMKDSGSEGRFQQWLGELDSYIARPGFLKGTGLEHRLPALRNLAASIPSQIAANVSLSTMHGCPPTEIESICRYMLDNKKLDTYVKLNPTLLGYDIVRSILDDLNFRTVKLNPDSFSHDLQWEDARAMLARLEVFAAEKGRRFGVKLTNTLASVNNRDQLPGEEMYMSGRALYPITAAVASLISNEFEGRLPISWSGGVNIHTARGLMAAGVRPLTLCSDMLKPGGYRRQKQIAESLENAPGAELPRIDVKAMNVLAKEARTALFSL
;
A
#
# COMPACT_ATOMS: atom_id res chain seq x y z
N MET A 1 19.98 7.50 -16.78
CA MET A 1 18.59 7.07 -16.59
C MET A 1 17.68 8.17 -17.10
N SER A 2 16.56 7.83 -17.75
CA SER A 2 15.53 8.80 -18.15
C SER A 2 14.81 9.32 -16.90
N ASP A 3 14.35 10.56 -16.92
CA ASP A 3 13.47 11.12 -15.88
C ASP A 3 12.06 10.49 -15.94
N LYS A 4 11.55 10.19 -17.13
CA LYS A 4 10.20 9.61 -17.33
C LYS A 4 10.14 8.09 -17.19
N MET A 5 9.05 7.60 -16.59
CA MET A 5 8.72 6.17 -16.55
C MET A 5 8.35 5.66 -17.95
N ARG A 6 9.03 4.60 -18.40
CA ARG A 6 8.74 3.93 -19.68
C ARG A 6 8.04 2.61 -19.44
N LEU A 7 6.77 2.55 -19.84
CA LEU A 7 5.93 1.38 -19.63
C LEU A 7 6.29 0.25 -20.60
N ILE A 8 6.32 -0.98 -20.10
CA ILE A 8 6.66 -2.17 -20.89
C ILE A 8 5.34 -2.82 -21.36
N PRO A 9 5.22 -3.19 -22.66
CA PRO A 9 4.09 -3.98 -23.15
C PRO A 9 3.94 -5.30 -22.38
N PHE A 10 2.72 -5.82 -22.26
CA PHE A 10 2.43 -7.03 -21.48
C PHE A 10 3.29 -8.24 -21.87
N LYS A 11 3.35 -8.56 -23.17
CA LYS A 11 4.25 -9.61 -23.69
C LYS A 11 5.73 -9.38 -23.31
N GLY A 12 6.20 -8.13 -23.32
CA GLY A 12 7.56 -7.80 -22.91
C GLY A 12 7.82 -8.05 -21.41
N LEU A 13 6.80 -7.89 -20.55
CA LEU A 13 6.88 -8.27 -19.15
C LEU A 13 6.99 -9.79 -18.98
N LEU A 14 6.20 -10.57 -19.74
CA LEU A 14 6.28 -12.03 -19.76
C LEU A 14 7.65 -12.53 -20.25
N ASP A 15 8.13 -11.99 -21.36
CA ASP A 15 9.45 -12.29 -21.91
C ASP A 15 10.53 -12.01 -20.87
N ARG A 16 10.51 -10.83 -20.23
CA ARG A 16 11.48 -10.49 -19.18
C ARG A 16 11.42 -11.43 -17.98
N ILE A 17 10.23 -11.77 -17.47
CA ILE A 17 10.09 -12.73 -16.35
C ILE A 17 10.71 -14.08 -16.73
N MET A 18 10.38 -14.62 -17.90
CA MET A 18 10.78 -15.96 -18.29
C MET A 18 12.25 -16.04 -18.71
N ASP A 19 12.75 -15.07 -19.46
CA ASP A 19 14.13 -15.06 -19.92
C ASP A 19 15.11 -14.83 -18.77
N GLU A 20 14.79 -13.90 -17.87
CA GLU A 20 15.60 -13.65 -16.68
C GLU A 20 15.61 -14.88 -15.75
N TRP A 21 14.47 -15.56 -15.60
CA TRP A 21 14.41 -16.80 -14.83
C TRP A 21 15.29 -17.90 -15.43
N ARG A 22 15.24 -18.09 -16.76
CA ARG A 22 16.07 -19.10 -17.46
C ARG A 22 17.56 -18.82 -17.29
N GLN A 23 17.97 -17.57 -17.34
CA GLN A 23 19.39 -17.18 -17.33
C GLN A 23 19.95 -17.10 -15.92
N ASN A 24 19.21 -16.50 -14.99
CA ASN A 24 19.74 -16.01 -13.72
C ASN A 24 18.98 -16.54 -12.49
N ARG A 25 17.89 -17.30 -12.66
CA ARG A 25 16.98 -17.69 -11.56
C ARG A 25 16.49 -16.46 -10.79
N SER A 26 16.15 -15.40 -11.51
CA SER A 26 15.63 -14.15 -10.96
C SER A 26 14.48 -13.61 -11.79
N VAL A 27 13.70 -12.71 -11.18
CA VAL A 27 12.64 -11.95 -11.86
C VAL A 27 12.75 -10.50 -11.44
N PHE A 28 12.95 -9.60 -12.41
CA PHE A 28 13.16 -8.17 -12.18
C PHE A 28 14.26 -7.90 -11.13
N ASP A 29 15.37 -8.61 -11.29
CA ASP A 29 16.58 -8.57 -10.46
C ASP A 29 16.36 -9.06 -9.01
N ILE A 30 15.21 -9.69 -8.72
CA ILE A 30 14.95 -10.41 -7.47
C ILE A 30 15.36 -11.87 -7.66
N PRO A 31 16.45 -12.36 -7.04
CA PRO A 31 16.85 -13.76 -7.13
C PRO A 31 15.86 -14.66 -6.40
N GLU A 32 15.75 -15.92 -6.84
CA GLU A 32 14.88 -16.94 -6.24
C GLU A 32 15.06 -17.08 -4.73
N THR A 33 16.29 -16.93 -4.22
CA THR A 33 16.60 -16.98 -2.79
C THR A 33 15.85 -15.92 -1.98
N ASN A 34 15.36 -14.87 -2.64
CA ASN A 34 14.61 -13.77 -2.04
C ASN A 34 13.11 -13.87 -2.30
N PHE A 35 12.64 -14.97 -2.89
CA PHE A 35 11.21 -15.23 -2.98
C PHE A 35 10.69 -15.64 -1.61
N TYR A 36 9.62 -14.98 -1.17
CA TYR A 36 8.93 -15.33 0.07
C TYR A 36 8.01 -16.51 -0.18
N ARG A 37 8.22 -17.57 0.59
CA ARG A 37 7.39 -18.78 0.63
C ARG A 37 6.88 -18.93 2.05
N LYS A 38 5.57 -18.72 2.21
CA LYS A 38 4.92 -18.84 3.51
C LYS A 38 5.09 -20.25 4.07
N ASN A 39 5.46 -20.37 5.35
CA ASN A 39 5.70 -21.65 6.01
C ASN A 39 4.76 -21.98 7.19
N ASP A 40 3.79 -21.11 7.51
CA ASP A 40 2.79 -21.33 8.56
C ASP A 40 1.37 -21.46 8.00
N GLU A 41 0.40 -21.77 8.87
CA GLU A 41 -1.00 -21.94 8.49
C GLU A 41 -1.88 -20.70 8.69
N GLN A 42 -1.32 -19.58 9.15
CA GLN A 42 -2.08 -18.38 9.50
C GLN A 42 -2.63 -17.68 8.25
N ILE A 43 -3.92 -17.38 8.27
CA ILE A 43 -4.59 -16.59 7.25
C ILE A 43 -5.26 -15.41 7.93
N TYR A 44 -5.20 -14.26 7.28
CA TYR A 44 -5.71 -13.01 7.80
C TYR A 44 -6.90 -12.54 7.00
N GLU A 45 -7.83 -11.85 7.64
CA GLU A 45 -8.91 -11.15 6.98
C GLU A 45 -8.64 -9.64 7.02
N VAL A 46 -8.64 -9.01 5.84
CA VAL A 46 -8.60 -7.56 5.67
C VAL A 46 -9.79 -7.16 4.82
N PHE A 47 -10.72 -6.40 5.40
CA PHE A 47 -11.96 -5.99 4.77
C PHE A 47 -12.71 -7.14 4.06
N GLY A 48 -12.93 -8.25 4.74
CA GLY A 48 -13.66 -9.41 4.19
C GLY A 48 -12.89 -10.22 3.14
N ARG A 49 -11.63 -9.86 2.86
CA ARG A 49 -10.76 -10.62 1.95
C ARG A 49 -9.72 -11.38 2.75
N ARG A 50 -9.60 -12.68 2.44
CA ARG A 50 -8.54 -13.52 3.00
C ARG A 50 -7.23 -13.25 2.29
N ILE A 51 -6.18 -12.98 3.05
CA ILE A 51 -4.81 -12.80 2.56
C ILE A 51 -3.86 -13.65 3.41
N SER A 52 -2.81 -14.16 2.79
CA SER A 52 -1.89 -15.09 3.46
C SER A 52 -0.93 -14.39 4.43
N VAL A 53 -0.63 -13.11 4.18
CA VAL A 53 0.16 -12.22 5.07
C VAL A 53 -0.43 -10.80 4.95
N PRO A 54 -0.66 -10.05 6.04
CA PRO A 54 -1.22 -8.71 5.96
C PRO A 54 -0.14 -7.65 5.79
N LEU A 55 0.75 -7.86 4.81
CA LEU A 55 1.91 -7.03 4.52
C LEU A 55 1.94 -6.64 3.04
N GLY A 56 2.40 -5.43 2.73
CA GLY A 56 2.85 -5.09 1.38
C GLY A 56 3.27 -3.64 1.23
N PRO A 57 3.36 -3.11 -0.01
CA PRO A 57 3.73 -1.73 -0.23
C PRO A 57 2.57 -0.78 0.09
N ALA A 58 2.90 0.42 0.55
CA ALA A 58 1.97 1.55 0.62
C ALA A 58 1.81 2.20 -0.76
N ALA A 59 0.78 3.02 -0.95
CA ALA A 59 0.65 3.89 -2.13
C ALA A 59 1.90 4.77 -2.30
N GLY A 60 2.78 4.42 -3.23
CA GLY A 60 4.12 5.01 -3.30
C GLY A 60 4.95 4.46 -4.48
N PRO A 61 6.28 4.68 -4.47
CA PRO A 61 7.15 4.27 -5.58
C PRO A 61 7.09 2.78 -5.93
N GLN A 62 6.86 1.90 -4.94
CA GLN A 62 6.81 0.45 -5.12
C GLN A 62 5.54 -0.04 -5.84
N THR A 63 4.56 0.83 -6.08
CA THR A 63 3.32 0.48 -6.76
C THR A 63 3.00 1.40 -7.94
N GLN A 64 4.03 1.98 -8.56
CA GLN A 64 3.88 2.81 -9.77
C GLN A 64 3.67 1.98 -11.05
N ILE A 65 4.49 0.95 -11.26
CA ILE A 65 4.46 0.11 -12.47
C ILE A 65 4.37 -1.37 -12.13
N ALA A 66 3.93 -2.18 -13.10
CA ALA A 66 3.67 -3.60 -12.91
C ALA A 66 4.89 -4.38 -12.40
N GLN A 67 6.09 -3.99 -12.83
CA GLN A 67 7.33 -4.62 -12.38
C GLN A 67 7.55 -4.44 -10.88
N ASN A 68 7.30 -3.23 -10.36
CA ASN A 68 7.45 -2.95 -8.94
C ASN A 68 6.46 -3.76 -8.09
N VAL A 69 5.22 -3.90 -8.58
CA VAL A 69 4.19 -4.71 -7.93
C VAL A 69 4.56 -6.20 -7.91
N VAL A 70 5.06 -6.74 -9.03
CA VAL A 70 5.55 -8.12 -9.10
C VAL A 70 6.74 -8.33 -8.16
N SER A 71 7.73 -7.44 -8.15
CA SER A 71 8.87 -7.52 -7.22
C SER A 71 8.42 -7.50 -5.76
N SER A 72 7.48 -6.62 -5.40
CA SER A 72 6.84 -6.57 -4.08
C SER A 72 6.19 -7.90 -3.69
N TYR A 73 5.42 -8.51 -4.59
CA TYR A 73 4.76 -9.79 -4.34
C TYR A 73 5.77 -10.92 -4.13
N LEU A 74 6.79 -11.01 -5.00
CA LEU A 74 7.84 -12.01 -4.89
C LEU A 74 8.55 -11.93 -3.53
N THR A 75 8.73 -10.74 -2.97
CA THR A 75 9.37 -10.53 -1.66
C THR A 75 8.40 -10.48 -0.47
N GLY A 76 7.18 -11.01 -0.61
CA GLY A 76 6.27 -11.26 0.52
C GLY A 76 5.06 -10.34 0.63
N SER A 77 4.85 -9.41 -0.30
CA SER A 77 3.63 -8.62 -0.33
C SER A 77 2.41 -9.48 -0.68
N ARG A 78 1.34 -9.31 0.07
CA ARG A 78 0.03 -9.94 -0.16
C ARG A 78 -1.13 -8.95 0.02
N PHE A 79 -0.90 -7.79 0.63
CA PHE A 79 -1.78 -6.63 0.55
C PHE A 79 -1.08 -5.50 -0.21
N ILE A 80 -1.50 -5.21 -1.43
CA ILE A 80 -0.82 -4.23 -2.30
C ILE A 80 -1.69 -2.98 -2.43
N GLU A 81 -1.25 -1.90 -1.81
CA GLU A 81 -1.88 -0.60 -1.99
C GLU A 81 -1.28 0.13 -3.20
N LEU A 82 -2.10 0.32 -4.22
CA LEU A 82 -1.69 0.91 -5.49
C LEU A 82 -1.44 2.41 -5.33
N LYS A 83 -0.50 2.98 -6.11
CA LYS A 83 -0.16 4.41 -6.03
C LYS A 83 -1.41 5.24 -6.26
N THR A 84 -1.56 6.28 -5.43
CA THR A 84 -2.66 7.23 -5.49
C THR A 84 -2.76 7.85 -6.87
N VAL A 85 -3.95 7.76 -7.46
CA VAL A 85 -4.30 8.51 -8.67
C VAL A 85 -5.25 9.66 -8.35
N GLN A 86 -5.23 10.68 -9.20
CA GLN A 86 -6.05 11.87 -9.08
C GLN A 86 -6.44 12.38 -10.46
N ILE A 87 -7.38 13.33 -10.53
CA ILE A 87 -7.81 13.91 -11.81
C ILE A 87 -6.71 14.71 -12.51
N MET A 88 -5.79 15.30 -11.73
CA MET A 88 -4.55 15.92 -12.23
C MET A 88 -3.50 14.83 -12.46
N ASP A 89 -3.59 14.16 -13.60
CA ASP A 89 -2.71 13.06 -14.01
C ASP A 89 -1.60 13.52 -14.97
N GLY A 90 -0.54 12.72 -15.12
CA GLY A 90 0.58 13.06 -16.01
C GLY A 90 1.44 14.24 -15.53
N LEU A 91 1.64 14.37 -14.21
CA LEU A 91 2.39 15.47 -13.62
C LEU A 91 3.86 15.48 -14.04
N GLU A 92 4.40 16.67 -14.26
CA GLU A 92 5.85 16.89 -14.28
C GLU A 92 6.33 17.12 -12.85
N ILE A 93 7.34 16.33 -12.44
CA ILE A 93 7.86 16.32 -11.07
C ILE A 93 9.31 16.81 -11.10
N ASP A 94 9.59 17.86 -10.33
CA ASP A 94 10.95 18.35 -10.12
C ASP A 94 11.79 17.31 -9.38
N LYS A 95 13.00 17.04 -9.89
CA LYS A 95 13.87 15.96 -9.42
C LYS A 95 15.23 16.48 -8.93
N PRO A 96 15.82 15.87 -7.89
CA PRO A 96 15.30 14.71 -7.14
C PRO A 96 14.15 15.09 -6.19
N CYS A 97 13.11 14.26 -6.12
CA CYS A 97 11.91 14.49 -5.30
C CYS A 97 11.82 13.60 -4.05
N ILE A 98 12.83 12.74 -3.84
CA ILE A 98 12.88 11.76 -2.75
C ILE A 98 14.30 11.74 -2.20
N ASP A 99 14.43 11.90 -0.88
CA ASP A 99 15.65 11.67 -0.12
C ASP A 99 15.37 10.61 0.96
N MET A 100 16.07 9.47 0.89
CA MET A 100 15.87 8.33 1.81
C MET A 100 17.14 8.02 2.59
N THR A 101 17.72 9.05 3.21
CA THR A 101 18.81 8.90 4.17
C THR A 101 18.32 8.28 5.48
N ASP A 102 18.32 9.05 6.55
CA ASP A 102 17.99 8.58 7.88
C ASP A 102 16.49 8.72 8.14
N GLU A 103 16.00 9.95 8.26
CA GLU A 103 14.60 10.26 8.00
C GLU A 103 14.36 10.23 6.48
N GLY A 104 13.18 9.75 6.06
CA GLY A 104 12.81 9.81 4.64
C GLY A 104 12.06 11.10 4.36
N PHE A 105 12.42 11.82 3.30
CA PHE A 105 11.71 13.00 2.83
C PHE A 105 11.32 12.87 1.37
N ASN A 106 10.17 13.44 1.01
CA ASN A 106 9.74 13.61 -0.37
C ASN A 106 9.10 14.99 -0.57
N THR A 107 9.05 15.47 -1.81
CA THR A 107 8.39 16.73 -2.19
C THR A 107 7.28 16.54 -3.22
N GLU A 108 7.05 15.29 -3.66
CA GLU A 108 5.97 14.89 -4.57
C GLU A 108 4.86 14.10 -3.87
N TRP A 109 3.66 14.09 -4.47
CA TRP A 109 2.46 13.51 -3.85
C TRP A 109 1.69 12.53 -4.72
N SER A 110 2.04 12.39 -6.01
CA SER A 110 1.17 11.72 -7.00
C SER A 110 1.95 10.99 -8.09
N THR A 111 1.22 10.38 -9.02
CA THR A 111 1.81 9.60 -10.10
C THR A 111 2.16 10.47 -11.32
N GLU A 112 3.26 10.12 -12.00
CA GLU A 112 3.60 10.66 -13.33
C GLU A 112 2.75 10.00 -14.43
N LEU A 113 2.01 8.92 -14.11
CA LEU A 113 1.18 8.19 -15.07
C LEU A 113 -0.16 8.88 -15.26
N THR A 114 -0.70 8.77 -16.46
CA THR A 114 -2.12 9.07 -16.70
C THR A 114 -3.02 8.02 -16.03
N LEU A 115 -4.30 8.34 -15.84
CA LEU A 115 -5.29 7.39 -15.30
C LEU A 115 -5.40 6.12 -16.16
N GLU A 116 -5.32 6.26 -17.48
CA GLU A 116 -5.29 5.12 -18.41
C GLU A 116 -4.03 4.28 -18.18
N GLN A 117 -2.86 4.91 -18.12
CA GLN A 117 -1.60 4.22 -17.89
C GLN A 117 -1.56 3.51 -16.54
N ALA A 118 -2.03 4.15 -15.48
CA ALA A 118 -2.12 3.56 -14.14
C ALA A 118 -3.01 2.31 -14.16
N TRP A 119 -4.22 2.40 -14.74
CA TRP A 119 -5.07 1.22 -14.92
C TRP A 119 -4.37 0.11 -15.71
N GLN A 120 -3.71 0.45 -16.83
CA GLN A 120 -3.00 -0.54 -17.64
C GLN A 120 -1.90 -1.25 -16.84
N GLU A 121 -1.10 -0.52 -16.06
CA GLU A 121 -0.05 -1.12 -15.20
C GLU A 121 -0.65 -2.04 -14.14
N TYR A 122 -1.74 -1.62 -13.48
CA TYR A 122 -2.35 -2.41 -12.41
C TYR A 122 -3.09 -3.64 -12.94
N ALA A 123 -3.77 -3.53 -14.07
CA ALA A 123 -4.40 -4.66 -14.75
C ALA A 123 -3.36 -5.68 -15.24
N LYS A 124 -2.22 -5.23 -15.79
CA LYS A 124 -1.10 -6.11 -16.13
C LYS A 124 -0.51 -6.77 -14.88
N ALA A 125 -0.28 -5.99 -13.82
CA ALA A 125 0.23 -6.52 -12.56
C ALA A 125 -0.68 -7.60 -11.99
N TRP A 126 -2.00 -7.39 -12.01
CA TRP A 126 -2.99 -8.37 -11.60
C TRP A 126 -2.80 -9.71 -12.30
N ILE A 127 -2.79 -9.70 -13.64
CA ILE A 127 -2.59 -10.90 -14.46
C ILE A 127 -1.23 -11.55 -14.16
N LEU A 128 -0.17 -10.74 -14.05
CA LEU A 128 1.18 -11.23 -13.79
C LEU A 128 1.32 -11.85 -12.41
N LEU A 129 0.64 -11.33 -11.38
CA LEU A 129 0.68 -11.91 -10.03
C LEU A 129 0.05 -13.30 -10.00
N HIS A 130 -1.10 -13.50 -10.65
CA HIS A 130 -1.68 -14.82 -10.83
C HIS A 130 -0.73 -15.77 -11.58
N PHE A 131 -0.05 -15.27 -12.62
CA PHE A 131 0.94 -16.04 -13.36
C PHE A 131 2.15 -16.46 -12.51
N VAL A 132 2.81 -15.53 -11.81
CA VAL A 132 3.99 -15.87 -11.01
C VAL A 132 3.63 -16.69 -9.76
N GLU A 133 2.43 -16.50 -9.19
CA GLU A 133 1.93 -17.30 -8.08
C GLU A 133 1.86 -18.79 -8.47
N VAL A 134 1.29 -19.10 -9.63
CA VAL A 134 1.17 -20.49 -10.11
C VAL A 134 2.50 -21.01 -10.67
N LEU A 135 3.24 -20.19 -11.40
CA LEU A 135 4.53 -20.57 -11.99
C LEU A 135 5.54 -20.99 -10.91
N PHE A 136 5.61 -20.27 -9.80
CA PHE A 136 6.59 -20.51 -8.73
C PHE A 136 6.02 -21.22 -7.50
N ASP A 137 4.73 -21.55 -7.48
CA ASP A 137 4.05 -22.18 -6.34
C ASP A 137 4.13 -21.33 -5.06
N LEU A 138 3.74 -20.06 -5.17
CA LEU A 138 3.78 -19.07 -4.08
C LEU A 138 2.42 -18.85 -3.39
N GLY A 139 1.39 -19.54 -3.89
CA GLY A 139 0.05 -19.51 -3.34
C GLY A 139 -0.04 -20.22 -1.99
N TYR A 140 -1.24 -20.22 -1.42
CA TYR A 140 -1.53 -20.94 -0.18
C TYR A 140 -2.66 -21.94 -0.40
N PRO A 141 -2.55 -23.20 0.06
CA PRO A 141 -3.57 -24.22 -0.15
C PRO A 141 -4.97 -23.77 0.32
N GLY A 142 -5.98 -24.00 -0.52
CA GLY A 142 -7.37 -23.67 -0.21
C GLY A 142 -7.72 -22.18 -0.33
N MET A 143 -6.80 -21.34 -0.81
CA MET A 143 -7.09 -19.96 -1.22
C MET A 143 -7.20 -19.87 -2.74
N GLU A 144 -8.14 -19.05 -3.23
CA GLU A 144 -8.27 -18.74 -4.67
C GLU A 144 -7.01 -18.02 -5.20
N ARG A 145 -6.48 -17.11 -4.38
CA ARG A 145 -5.21 -16.41 -4.57
C ARG A 145 -4.68 -15.95 -3.21
N SER A 146 -3.38 -15.75 -3.09
CA SER A 146 -2.79 -15.41 -1.79
C SER A 146 -2.80 -13.90 -1.46
N PHE A 147 -3.16 -13.04 -2.43
CA PHE A 147 -3.01 -11.59 -2.38
C PHE A 147 -4.29 -10.80 -2.72
N GLY A 148 -4.29 -9.50 -2.41
CA GLY A 148 -5.33 -8.55 -2.79
C GLY A 148 -4.81 -7.14 -3.08
N PHE A 149 -5.48 -6.45 -3.98
CA PHE A 149 -5.22 -5.03 -4.27
C PHE A 149 -6.18 -4.13 -3.49
N ASN A 150 -5.65 -2.98 -3.09
CA ASN A 150 -6.37 -1.83 -2.55
C ASN A 150 -6.04 -0.61 -3.40
N ILE A 151 -7.04 -0.03 -4.05
CA ILE A 151 -6.82 1.17 -4.85
C ILE A 151 -6.60 2.36 -3.93
N SER A 152 -5.77 3.32 -4.35
CA SER A 152 -5.71 4.62 -3.69
C SER A 152 -6.13 5.72 -4.66
N VAL A 153 -7.00 6.59 -4.19
CA VAL A 153 -7.46 7.77 -4.94
C VAL A 153 -7.42 8.97 -4.02
N GLY A 154 -7.13 10.14 -4.57
CA GLY A 154 -7.12 11.39 -3.82
C GLY A 154 -7.52 12.55 -4.71
N TYR A 155 -8.54 13.29 -4.29
CA TYR A 155 -8.93 14.62 -4.77
C TYR A 155 -10.15 15.07 -3.93
N ASP A 156 -10.76 16.22 -4.26
CA ASP A 156 -12.12 16.53 -3.81
C ASP A 156 -13.18 15.58 -4.43
N LEU A 157 -14.40 15.58 -3.88
CA LEU A 157 -15.51 14.75 -4.34
C LEU A 157 -15.84 15.01 -5.80
N LYS A 158 -15.78 16.27 -6.24
CA LYS A 158 -16.08 16.64 -7.63
C LYS A 158 -15.09 16.02 -8.61
N GLY A 159 -13.81 15.99 -8.28
CA GLY A 159 -12.78 15.36 -9.10
C GLY A 159 -12.86 13.83 -9.02
N ILE A 160 -13.22 13.26 -7.87
CA ILE A 160 -13.51 11.83 -7.76
C ILE A 160 -14.71 11.42 -8.64
N GLN A 161 -15.74 12.25 -8.71
CA GLN A 161 -16.92 12.06 -9.56
C GLN A 161 -16.67 12.42 -11.03
N ASN A 162 -15.49 12.92 -11.38
CA ASN A 162 -15.16 13.23 -12.77
C ASN A 162 -15.25 11.94 -13.62
N PRO A 163 -15.82 11.98 -14.84
CA PRO A 163 -15.96 10.79 -15.68
C PRO A 163 -14.67 9.97 -15.88
N ARG A 164 -13.49 10.62 -15.95
CA ARG A 164 -12.21 9.92 -16.09
C ARG A 164 -11.80 9.16 -14.82
N MET A 165 -12.00 9.77 -13.65
CA MET A 165 -11.74 9.13 -12.35
C MET A 165 -12.77 8.03 -12.07
N ASP A 166 -14.03 8.29 -12.37
CA ASP A 166 -15.13 7.33 -12.29
C ASP A 166 -14.82 6.08 -13.11
N GLN A 167 -14.44 6.27 -14.38
CA GLN A 167 -14.02 5.20 -15.27
C GLN A 167 -12.83 4.41 -14.72
N TYR A 168 -11.80 5.08 -14.18
CA TYR A 168 -10.67 4.39 -13.54
C TYR A 168 -11.15 3.52 -12.37
N ILE A 169 -11.98 4.04 -11.47
CA ILE A 169 -12.50 3.31 -10.31
C ILE A 169 -13.33 2.10 -10.75
N GLU A 170 -14.22 2.27 -11.74
CA GLU A 170 -15.06 1.18 -12.23
C GLU A 170 -14.24 0.08 -12.92
N ARG A 171 -13.23 0.44 -13.71
CA ARG A 171 -12.31 -0.53 -14.34
C ARG A 171 -11.47 -1.28 -13.31
N MET A 172 -11.05 -0.61 -12.24
CA MET A 172 -10.33 -1.24 -11.14
C MET A 172 -11.22 -2.11 -10.25
N LYS A 173 -12.53 -1.84 -10.20
CA LYS A 173 -13.50 -2.75 -9.57
C LYS A 173 -13.68 -4.00 -10.41
N ASP A 174 -13.88 -3.83 -11.70
CA ASP A 174 -14.07 -4.92 -12.65
C ASP A 174 -13.59 -4.52 -14.05
N SER A 175 -12.57 -5.21 -14.56
CA SER A 175 -12.04 -5.00 -15.92
C SER A 175 -12.67 -5.95 -16.96
N GLY A 176 -13.78 -6.62 -16.64
CA GLY A 176 -14.35 -7.68 -17.47
C GLY A 176 -14.83 -7.17 -18.84
N SER A 177 -15.36 -5.94 -18.88
CA SER A 177 -15.78 -5.26 -20.10
C SER A 177 -14.63 -4.63 -20.90
N GLU A 178 -13.42 -4.63 -20.37
CA GLU A 178 -12.27 -3.99 -21.01
C GLU A 178 -11.64 -4.92 -22.05
N GLY A 179 -11.83 -4.61 -23.33
CA GLY A 179 -11.27 -5.41 -24.43
C GLY A 179 -9.75 -5.60 -24.34
N ARG A 180 -9.04 -4.60 -23.79
CA ARG A 180 -7.59 -4.67 -23.58
C ARG A 180 -7.20 -5.65 -22.46
N PHE A 181 -8.01 -5.78 -21.41
CA PHE A 181 -7.82 -6.80 -20.38
C PHE A 181 -7.99 -8.21 -20.95
N GLN A 182 -9.07 -8.42 -21.72
CA GLN A 182 -9.31 -9.70 -22.42
C GLN A 182 -8.19 -10.04 -23.41
N GLN A 183 -7.66 -9.03 -24.11
CA GLN A 183 -6.51 -9.22 -25.00
C GLN A 183 -5.29 -9.73 -24.22
N TRP A 184 -4.97 -9.17 -23.05
CA TRP A 184 -3.83 -9.63 -22.25
C TRP A 184 -4.02 -11.04 -21.69
N LEU A 185 -5.24 -11.42 -21.31
CA LEU A 185 -5.54 -12.81 -20.95
C LEU A 185 -5.31 -13.76 -22.13
N GLY A 186 -5.75 -13.39 -23.34
CA GLY A 186 -5.48 -14.17 -24.56
C GLY A 186 -3.99 -14.21 -24.94
N GLU A 187 -3.26 -13.11 -24.72
CA GLU A 187 -1.81 -13.07 -24.88
C GLU A 187 -1.11 -14.01 -23.90
N LEU A 188 -1.55 -14.06 -22.63
CA LEU A 188 -1.03 -15.00 -21.62
C LEU A 188 -1.30 -16.46 -22.01
N ASP A 189 -2.53 -16.78 -22.41
CA ASP A 189 -2.91 -18.13 -22.83
C ASP A 189 -2.07 -18.60 -24.04
N SER A 190 -1.97 -17.74 -25.05
CA SER A 190 -1.13 -17.98 -26.23
C SER A 190 0.36 -18.10 -25.87
N TYR A 191 0.81 -17.39 -24.83
CA TYR A 191 2.19 -17.45 -24.34
C TYR A 191 2.49 -18.82 -23.70
N ILE A 192 1.60 -19.29 -22.82
CA ILE A 192 1.71 -20.57 -22.12
C ILE A 192 1.61 -21.75 -23.11
N ALA A 193 0.79 -21.61 -24.16
CA ALA A 193 0.60 -22.64 -25.18
C ALA A 193 1.80 -22.83 -26.13
N ARG A 194 2.81 -21.95 -26.11
CA ARG A 194 3.96 -22.06 -27.01
C ARG A 194 4.74 -23.36 -26.78
N PRO A 195 5.13 -24.09 -27.84
CA PRO A 195 6.02 -25.25 -27.72
C PRO A 195 7.31 -24.87 -26.99
N GLY A 196 7.63 -25.60 -25.93
CA GLY A 196 8.83 -25.34 -25.14
C GLY A 196 8.79 -24.06 -24.29
N PHE A 197 7.60 -23.49 -24.01
CA PHE A 197 7.45 -22.32 -23.12
C PHE A 197 8.25 -22.45 -21.81
N LEU A 198 8.22 -23.62 -21.15
CA LEU A 198 8.99 -23.85 -19.92
C LEU A 198 10.37 -24.48 -20.14
N LYS A 199 10.78 -24.74 -21.38
CA LYS A 199 12.05 -25.43 -21.66
C LYS A 199 13.23 -24.65 -21.08
N GLY A 200 14.04 -25.35 -20.29
CA GLY A 200 15.25 -24.78 -19.68
C GLY A 200 14.97 -23.93 -18.44
N THR A 201 13.73 -23.91 -17.96
CA THR A 201 13.37 -23.20 -16.72
C THR A 201 13.45 -24.10 -15.49
N GLY A 202 13.49 -25.44 -15.64
CA GLY A 202 13.34 -26.38 -14.51
C GLY A 202 11.94 -26.39 -13.90
N LEU A 203 10.99 -25.64 -14.46
CA LEU A 203 9.60 -25.55 -14.03
C LEU A 203 8.66 -26.31 -14.95
N GLU A 204 9.16 -27.20 -15.82
CA GLU A 204 8.36 -27.95 -16.79
C GLU A 204 7.20 -28.71 -16.12
N HIS A 205 7.39 -29.17 -14.88
CA HIS A 205 6.38 -29.83 -14.05
C HIS A 205 5.18 -28.93 -13.67
N ARG A 206 5.31 -27.60 -13.79
CA ARG A 206 4.25 -26.61 -13.51
C ARG A 206 3.29 -26.42 -14.68
N LEU A 207 3.61 -26.92 -15.88
CA LEU A 207 2.77 -26.74 -17.07
C LEU A 207 1.29 -27.14 -16.85
N PRO A 208 0.95 -28.27 -16.19
CA PRO A 208 -0.43 -28.64 -15.96
C PRO A 208 -1.21 -27.61 -15.13
N ALA A 209 -0.57 -26.97 -14.14
CA ALA A 209 -1.20 -25.95 -13.30
C ALA A 209 -1.37 -24.61 -14.03
N LEU A 210 -0.52 -24.33 -15.01
CA LEU A 210 -0.58 -23.12 -15.84
C LEU A 210 -1.61 -23.23 -16.97
N ARG A 211 -2.01 -24.45 -17.37
CA ARG A 211 -3.06 -24.64 -18.38
C ARG A 211 -4.37 -24.05 -17.87
N ASN A 212 -5.05 -23.28 -18.72
CA ASN A 212 -6.29 -22.56 -18.41
C ASN A 212 -6.17 -21.46 -17.35
N LEU A 213 -4.95 -21.11 -16.91
CA LEU A 213 -4.76 -20.03 -15.92
C LEU A 213 -5.44 -18.73 -16.37
N ALA A 214 -5.27 -18.34 -17.64
CA ALA A 214 -5.87 -17.11 -18.16
C ALA A 214 -7.39 -17.07 -17.98
N ALA A 215 -8.08 -18.21 -18.10
CA ALA A 215 -9.53 -18.30 -17.93
C ALA A 215 -9.95 -18.25 -16.44
N SER A 216 -9.06 -18.57 -15.50
CA SER A 216 -9.35 -18.54 -14.07
C SER A 216 -9.02 -17.20 -13.41
N ILE A 217 -8.34 -16.27 -14.11
CA ILE A 217 -8.02 -14.95 -13.55
C ILE A 217 -9.31 -14.12 -13.51
N PRO A 218 -9.78 -13.71 -12.32
CA PRO A 218 -11.00 -12.91 -12.20
C PRO A 218 -10.76 -11.50 -12.74
N SER A 219 -11.80 -10.91 -13.33
CA SER A 219 -11.77 -9.53 -13.76
C SER A 219 -11.98 -8.53 -12.61
N GLN A 220 -12.43 -9.01 -11.44
CA GLN A 220 -12.65 -8.20 -10.24
C GLN A 220 -11.34 -7.93 -9.49
N ILE A 221 -10.65 -6.85 -9.87
CA ILE A 221 -9.30 -6.54 -9.37
C ILE A 221 -9.34 -6.07 -7.89
N ALA A 222 -10.11 -5.04 -7.57
CA ALA A 222 -10.17 -4.44 -6.23
C ALA A 222 -11.62 -4.28 -5.72
N ALA A 223 -11.81 -4.39 -4.40
CA ALA A 223 -13.10 -4.11 -3.75
C ALA A 223 -12.97 -3.17 -2.54
N ASN A 224 -11.79 -2.58 -2.36
CA ASN A 224 -11.52 -1.62 -1.31
C ASN A 224 -10.65 -0.48 -1.82
N VAL A 225 -10.76 0.65 -1.11
CA VAL A 225 -10.09 1.91 -1.45
C VAL A 225 -9.50 2.57 -0.22
N SER A 226 -8.33 3.17 -0.38
CA SER A 226 -7.75 4.11 0.59
C SER A 226 -7.82 5.53 0.02
N LEU A 227 -8.57 6.38 0.70
CA LEU A 227 -8.74 7.79 0.37
C LEU A 227 -7.54 8.57 0.89
N SER A 228 -6.75 9.10 -0.03
CA SER A 228 -5.67 10.05 0.29
C SER A 228 -6.27 11.45 0.29
N THR A 229 -6.53 11.98 1.47
CA THR A 229 -6.99 13.37 1.62
C THR A 229 -5.80 14.31 1.48
N MET A 230 -6.02 15.46 0.84
CA MET A 230 -5.01 16.51 0.77
C MET A 230 -4.87 17.19 2.15
N HIS A 231 -3.70 17.75 2.45
CA HIS A 231 -3.55 18.66 3.58
C HIS A 231 -4.56 19.82 3.43
N GLY A 232 -5.17 20.21 4.55
CA GLY A 232 -6.22 21.23 4.58
C GLY A 232 -7.60 20.81 4.05
N CYS A 233 -7.82 19.52 3.72
CA CYS A 233 -9.14 19.07 3.27
C CYS A 233 -10.19 19.17 4.39
N PRO A 234 -11.32 19.89 4.20
CA PRO A 234 -12.33 20.05 5.24
C PRO A 234 -12.94 18.71 5.69
N PRO A 235 -13.28 18.54 6.98
CA PRO A 235 -13.85 17.29 7.50
C PRO A 235 -15.12 16.87 6.74
N THR A 236 -15.98 17.82 6.37
CA THR A 236 -17.22 17.57 5.62
C THR A 236 -16.96 17.03 4.22
N GLU A 237 -15.88 17.48 3.58
CA GLU A 237 -15.46 17.00 2.26
C GLU A 237 -14.94 15.56 2.37
N ILE A 238 -14.07 15.28 3.36
CA ILE A 238 -13.56 13.94 3.65
C ILE A 238 -14.73 12.96 3.89
N GLU A 239 -15.68 13.35 4.74
CA GLU A 239 -16.87 12.55 5.05
C GLU A 239 -17.70 12.28 3.79
N SER A 240 -17.90 13.29 2.94
CA SER A 240 -18.70 13.17 1.73
C SER A 240 -18.08 12.21 0.72
N ILE A 241 -16.75 12.24 0.56
CA ILE A 241 -16.01 11.28 -0.27
C ILE A 241 -16.13 9.87 0.30
N CYS A 242 -15.96 9.69 1.62
CA CYS A 242 -16.10 8.38 2.26
C CYS A 242 -17.50 7.81 2.04
N ARG A 243 -18.56 8.62 2.24
CA ARG A 243 -19.95 8.19 2.03
C ARG A 243 -20.19 7.82 0.58
N TYR A 244 -19.64 8.57 -0.37
CA TYR A 244 -19.71 8.24 -1.80
C TYR A 244 -19.03 6.90 -2.12
N MET A 245 -17.85 6.62 -1.55
CA MET A 245 -17.17 5.34 -1.78
C MET A 245 -17.95 4.15 -1.20
N LEU A 246 -18.45 4.30 0.03
CA LEU A 246 -19.20 3.25 0.72
C LEU A 246 -20.56 2.99 0.05
N ASP A 247 -21.32 4.04 -0.28
CA ASP A 247 -22.70 3.90 -0.77
C ASP A 247 -22.81 3.88 -2.28
N ASN A 248 -22.17 4.80 -3.01
CA ASN A 248 -22.30 4.86 -4.47
C ASN A 248 -21.36 3.87 -5.15
N LYS A 249 -20.08 3.85 -4.75
CA LYS A 249 -19.08 2.95 -5.36
C LYS A 249 -19.06 1.56 -4.77
N LYS A 250 -19.69 1.37 -3.61
CA LYS A 250 -19.83 0.06 -2.96
C LYS A 250 -18.47 -0.56 -2.64
N LEU A 251 -17.52 0.27 -2.19
CA LEU A 251 -16.16 -0.11 -1.82
C LEU A 251 -15.97 -0.02 -0.30
N ASP A 252 -15.33 -1.04 0.28
CA ASP A 252 -14.83 -0.93 1.66
C ASP A 252 -13.73 0.14 1.70
N THR A 253 -13.76 1.03 2.69
CA THR A 253 -13.03 2.30 2.61
C THR A 253 -12.15 2.54 3.82
N TYR A 254 -10.87 2.81 3.58
CA TYR A 254 -9.99 3.46 4.54
C TYR A 254 -9.92 4.96 4.25
N VAL A 255 -10.02 5.80 5.29
CA VAL A 255 -9.61 7.20 5.21
C VAL A 255 -8.18 7.36 5.73
N LYS A 256 -7.27 7.91 4.93
CA LYS A 256 -5.90 8.15 5.35
C LYS A 256 -5.84 9.44 6.16
N LEU A 257 -5.35 9.35 7.39
CA LEU A 257 -5.26 10.48 8.31
C LEU A 257 -3.83 11.01 8.42
N ASN A 258 -3.71 12.29 8.72
CA ASN A 258 -2.42 12.97 8.84
C ASN A 258 -1.87 12.87 10.27
N PRO A 259 -0.54 12.87 10.44
CA PRO A 259 0.10 12.88 11.75
C PRO A 259 -0.16 14.18 12.54
N THR A 260 -0.59 15.24 11.87
CA THR A 260 -0.96 16.55 12.44
C THR A 260 -2.14 16.48 13.42
N LEU A 261 -2.93 15.40 13.41
CA LEU A 261 -4.02 15.16 14.36
C LEU A 261 -3.61 15.23 15.84
N LEU A 262 -2.33 14.97 16.16
CA LEU A 262 -1.81 15.09 17.52
C LEU A 262 -1.62 16.56 17.97
N GLY A 263 -1.67 17.51 17.05
CA GLY A 263 -1.30 18.89 17.31
C GLY A 263 0.22 19.11 17.32
N TYR A 264 0.62 20.36 17.12
CA TYR A 264 2.01 20.77 16.95
C TYR A 264 2.89 20.39 18.14
N ASP A 265 2.47 20.73 19.36
CA ASP A 265 3.29 20.57 20.56
C ASP A 265 3.61 19.10 20.86
N ILE A 266 2.64 18.20 20.68
CA ILE A 266 2.83 16.76 20.89
C ILE A 266 3.78 16.20 19.85
N VAL A 267 3.61 16.55 18.58
CA VAL A 267 4.50 16.07 17.51
C VAL A 267 5.92 16.59 17.71
N ARG A 268 6.09 17.88 18.05
CA ARG A 268 7.40 18.46 18.35
C ARG A 268 8.07 17.78 19.54
N SER A 269 7.34 17.56 20.63
CA SER A 269 7.84 16.86 21.81
C SER A 269 8.31 15.44 21.48
N ILE A 270 7.56 14.67 20.68
CA ILE A 270 7.97 13.32 20.26
C ILE A 270 9.30 13.36 19.49
N LEU A 271 9.44 14.31 18.56
CA LEU A 271 10.66 14.46 17.78
C LEU A 271 11.85 14.90 18.65
N ASP A 272 11.62 15.76 19.64
CA ASP A 272 12.65 16.24 20.57
C ASP A 272 13.13 15.12 21.52
N ASP A 273 12.20 14.32 22.06
CA ASP A 273 12.51 13.17 22.92
C ASP A 273 13.42 12.16 22.20
N LEU A 274 13.28 12.05 20.88
CA LEU A 274 14.03 11.14 20.01
C LEU A 274 15.20 11.82 19.27
N ASN A 275 15.50 13.07 19.62
CA ASN A 275 16.61 13.85 19.07
C ASN A 275 16.54 14.13 17.56
N PHE A 276 15.36 14.13 16.96
CA PHE A 276 15.11 14.58 15.57
C PHE A 276 15.07 16.11 15.46
N ARG A 277 16.20 16.76 15.78
CA ARG A 277 16.34 18.23 15.84
C ARG A 277 16.41 18.90 14.47
N THR A 278 16.75 18.13 13.43
CA THR A 278 16.88 18.60 12.05
C THR A 278 15.52 18.81 11.36
N VAL A 279 14.48 18.14 11.85
CA VAL A 279 13.11 18.23 11.34
C VAL A 279 12.50 19.54 11.80
N LYS A 280 12.29 20.47 10.86
CA LYS A 280 11.61 21.75 11.11
C LYS A 280 10.13 21.63 10.76
N LEU A 281 9.26 21.83 11.74
CA LEU A 281 7.81 21.82 11.55
C LEU A 281 7.31 23.22 11.21
N ASN A 282 6.25 23.29 10.40
CA ASN A 282 5.49 24.52 10.17
C ASN A 282 4.21 24.49 11.04
N PRO A 283 4.05 25.38 12.04
CA PRO A 283 2.82 25.46 12.85
C PRO A 283 1.55 25.62 12.02
N ASP A 284 1.61 26.36 10.91
CA ASP A 284 0.43 26.61 10.07
C ASP A 284 -0.09 25.32 9.43
N SER A 285 0.77 24.35 9.12
CA SER A 285 0.33 23.05 8.56
C SER A 285 -0.56 22.29 9.54
N PHE A 286 -0.43 22.51 10.85
CA PHE A 286 -1.27 21.87 11.87
C PHE A 286 -2.62 22.56 12.04
N SER A 287 -2.69 23.89 11.90
CA SER A 287 -3.94 24.63 12.07
C SER A 287 -4.89 24.49 10.89
N HIS A 288 -4.36 24.28 9.68
CA HIS A 288 -5.17 24.11 8.48
C HIS A 288 -5.69 22.68 8.30
N ASP A 289 -4.97 21.68 8.84
CA ASP A 289 -5.34 20.28 8.72
C ASP A 289 -6.56 19.90 9.56
N LEU A 290 -7.08 18.69 9.34
CA LEU A 290 -8.17 18.10 10.12
C LEU A 290 -7.81 18.09 11.61
N GLN A 291 -8.66 18.70 12.44
CA GLN A 291 -8.51 18.74 13.89
C GLN A 291 -9.09 17.49 14.55
N TRP A 292 -8.56 17.11 15.72
CA TRP A 292 -8.98 15.88 16.41
C TRP A 292 -10.48 15.83 16.71
N GLU A 293 -11.06 16.94 17.17
CA GLU A 293 -12.47 17.01 17.54
C GLU A 293 -13.41 16.75 16.36
N ASP A 294 -13.08 17.32 15.20
CA ASP A 294 -13.80 17.08 13.96
C ASP A 294 -13.56 15.66 13.43
N ALA A 295 -12.32 15.17 13.50
CA ALA A 295 -11.96 13.81 13.08
C ALA A 295 -12.75 12.77 13.88
N ARG A 296 -12.74 12.87 15.21
CA ARG A 296 -13.50 12.05 16.14
C ARG A 296 -14.98 11.96 15.75
N ALA A 297 -15.63 13.11 15.57
CA ALA A 297 -17.04 13.17 15.24
C ALA A 297 -17.35 12.57 13.85
N MET A 298 -16.50 12.87 12.86
CA MET A 298 -16.60 12.34 11.50
C MET A 298 -16.43 10.82 11.46
N LEU A 299 -15.40 10.28 12.10
CA LEU A 299 -15.09 8.85 12.11
C LEU A 299 -16.22 8.05 12.76
N ALA A 300 -16.82 8.55 13.84
CA ALA A 300 -17.97 7.91 14.48
C ALA A 300 -19.19 7.84 13.55
N ARG A 301 -19.50 8.91 12.80
CA ARG A 301 -20.58 8.90 11.81
C ARG A 301 -20.29 7.94 10.66
N LEU A 302 -19.05 7.88 10.18
CA LEU A 302 -18.64 6.99 9.09
C LEU A 302 -18.65 5.52 9.48
N GLU A 303 -18.29 5.19 10.73
CA GLU A 303 -18.39 3.82 11.26
C GLU A 303 -19.86 3.33 11.23
N VAL A 304 -20.79 4.15 11.74
CA VAL A 304 -22.24 3.84 11.70
C VAL A 304 -22.75 3.75 10.27
N PHE A 305 -22.42 4.73 9.42
CA PHE A 305 -22.87 4.76 8.03
C PHE A 305 -22.37 3.54 7.24
N ALA A 306 -21.13 3.11 7.44
CA ALA A 306 -20.60 1.92 6.78
C ALA A 306 -21.40 0.67 7.19
N ALA A 307 -21.69 0.51 8.48
CA ALA A 307 -22.50 -0.60 8.99
C ALA A 307 -23.92 -0.60 8.38
N GLU A 308 -24.58 0.56 8.32
CA GLU A 308 -25.91 0.71 7.68
C GLU A 308 -25.90 0.31 6.19
N LYS A 309 -24.77 0.50 5.51
CA LYS A 309 -24.60 0.15 4.08
C LYS A 309 -24.05 -1.26 3.87
N GLY A 310 -23.82 -2.03 4.93
CA GLY A 310 -23.21 -3.36 4.85
C GLY A 310 -21.78 -3.32 4.28
N ARG A 311 -21.04 -2.24 4.57
CA ARG A 311 -19.66 -2.00 4.15
C ARG A 311 -18.75 -1.87 5.34
N ARG A 312 -17.45 -2.03 5.10
CA ARG A 312 -16.42 -1.86 6.13
C ARG A 312 -15.73 -0.51 5.97
N PHE A 313 -15.46 0.10 7.11
CA PHE A 313 -14.75 1.37 7.21
C PHE A 313 -13.62 1.25 8.22
N GLY A 314 -12.55 2.00 8.00
CA GLY A 314 -11.43 2.08 8.91
C GLY A 314 -10.55 3.29 8.62
N VAL A 315 -9.44 3.40 9.34
CA VAL A 315 -8.45 4.46 9.12
C VAL A 315 -7.14 3.89 8.61
N LYS A 316 -6.44 4.69 7.81
CA LYS A 316 -5.05 4.42 7.42
C LYS A 316 -4.12 5.42 8.09
N LEU A 317 -3.16 4.92 8.88
CA LEU A 317 -2.31 5.72 9.76
C LEU A 317 -0.83 5.57 9.37
N THR A 318 -0.14 6.60 8.90
CA THR A 318 -0.65 7.93 8.54
C THR A 318 -0.15 8.31 7.15
N ASN A 319 -0.55 9.49 6.68
CA ASN A 319 0.24 10.18 5.67
C ASN A 319 1.60 10.62 6.25
N THR A 320 2.45 11.13 5.37
CA THR A 320 3.73 11.74 5.74
C THR A 320 3.51 13.03 6.56
N LEU A 321 4.51 13.46 7.31
CA LEU A 321 4.44 14.67 8.13
C LEU A 321 5.03 15.87 7.38
N ALA A 322 4.19 16.86 7.08
CA ALA A 322 4.61 18.14 6.50
C ALA A 322 5.70 18.81 7.36
N SER A 323 6.77 19.25 6.71
CA SER A 323 7.95 19.87 7.32
C SER A 323 8.49 20.96 6.40
N VAL A 324 9.09 21.99 6.97
CA VAL A 324 9.81 23.02 6.20
C VAL A 324 10.98 22.36 5.49
N ASN A 325 11.07 22.56 4.18
CA ASN A 325 12.23 22.10 3.42
C ASN A 325 13.45 22.93 3.82
N ASN A 326 14.40 22.28 4.50
CA ASN A 326 15.67 22.85 4.90
C ASN A 326 16.85 22.06 4.31
N ARG A 327 16.61 21.38 3.17
CA ARG A 327 17.56 20.53 2.47
C ARG A 327 17.87 21.13 1.10
N ASP A 328 19.16 21.27 0.78
CA ASP A 328 19.59 21.81 -0.52
C ASP A 328 19.29 20.85 -1.69
N GLN A 329 19.02 19.58 -1.41
CA GLN A 329 18.88 18.54 -2.42
C GLN A 329 17.46 18.44 -3.00
N LEU A 330 16.44 18.83 -2.24
CA LEU A 330 15.03 18.67 -2.62
C LEU A 330 14.45 20.02 -3.06
N PRO A 331 13.60 20.06 -4.12
CA PRO A 331 12.98 21.29 -4.60
C PRO A 331 11.84 21.77 -3.68
N GLY A 332 11.54 23.07 -3.72
CA GLY A 332 10.40 23.67 -3.02
C GLY A 332 10.65 24.01 -1.54
N GLU A 333 9.67 24.65 -0.90
CA GLU A 333 9.78 25.16 0.49
C GLU A 333 9.22 24.17 1.54
N GLU A 334 8.51 23.13 1.11
CA GLU A 334 7.90 22.12 1.98
C GLU A 334 8.34 20.71 1.53
N MET A 335 8.56 19.82 2.50
CA MET A 335 8.87 18.41 2.31
C MET A 335 8.09 17.55 3.30
N TYR A 336 7.93 16.26 3.01
CA TYR A 336 7.13 15.36 3.82
C TYR A 336 7.95 14.24 4.44
N MET A 337 8.02 14.22 5.77
CA MET A 337 8.78 13.26 6.53
C MET A 337 8.07 11.90 6.59
N SER A 338 8.86 10.85 6.43
CA SER A 338 8.48 9.44 6.40
C SER A 338 9.57 8.58 7.06
N GLY A 339 9.41 7.25 7.01
CA GLY A 339 10.39 6.32 7.57
C GLY A 339 10.36 6.25 9.09
N ARG A 340 11.49 5.90 9.70
CA ARG A 340 11.55 5.58 11.14
C ARG A 340 11.10 6.73 12.04
N ALA A 341 11.38 7.98 11.64
CA ALA A 341 11.01 9.17 12.39
C ALA A 341 9.48 9.35 12.49
N LEU A 342 8.72 8.78 11.56
CA LEU A 342 7.25 8.87 11.55
C LEU A 342 6.60 7.82 12.46
N TYR A 343 7.24 6.68 12.72
CA TYR A 343 6.70 5.59 13.55
C TYR A 343 6.15 6.03 14.92
N PRO A 344 6.89 6.77 15.76
CA PRO A 344 6.41 7.16 17.10
C PRO A 344 5.20 8.10 17.05
N ILE A 345 5.13 8.94 16.03
CA ILE A 345 4.01 9.85 15.79
C ILE A 345 2.79 9.04 15.34
N THR A 346 2.96 8.12 14.38
CA THR A 346 1.90 7.21 13.94
C THR A 346 1.38 6.34 15.10
N ALA A 347 2.25 5.85 15.97
CA ALA A 347 1.86 5.08 17.15
C ALA A 347 1.06 5.90 18.16
N ALA A 348 1.42 7.16 18.37
CA ALA A 348 0.64 8.07 19.20
C ALA A 348 -0.74 8.37 18.59
N VAL A 349 -0.85 8.59 17.28
CA VAL A 349 -2.15 8.74 16.60
C VAL A 349 -3.00 7.46 16.73
N ALA A 350 -2.40 6.29 16.50
CA ALA A 350 -3.08 5.01 16.61
C ALA A 350 -3.59 4.74 18.03
N SER A 351 -2.79 5.08 19.06
CA SER A 351 -3.20 5.02 20.45
C SER A 351 -4.38 5.99 20.72
N LEU A 352 -4.30 7.24 20.28
CA LEU A 352 -5.40 8.22 20.42
C LEU A 352 -6.73 7.68 19.86
N ILE A 353 -6.70 7.20 18.61
CA ILE A 353 -7.88 6.63 17.93
C ILE A 353 -8.36 5.35 18.63
N SER A 354 -7.44 4.45 19.01
CA SER A 354 -7.81 3.18 19.63
C SER A 354 -8.46 3.38 21.00
N ASN A 355 -8.06 4.39 21.77
CA ASN A 355 -8.73 4.73 23.03
C ASN A 355 -10.12 5.31 22.80
N GLU A 356 -10.29 6.23 21.83
CA GLU A 356 -11.59 6.84 21.50
C GLU A 356 -12.62 5.82 21.02
N PHE A 357 -12.21 4.90 20.15
CA PHE A 357 -13.10 3.91 19.53
C PHE A 357 -13.04 2.54 20.22
N GLU A 358 -12.39 2.43 21.39
CA GLU A 358 -12.20 1.18 22.15
C GLU A 358 -11.68 0.02 21.27
N GLY A 359 -10.79 0.36 20.34
CA GLY A 359 -10.17 -0.55 19.39
C GLY A 359 -11.09 -1.05 18.26
N ARG A 360 -12.37 -0.64 18.21
CA ARG A 360 -13.35 -1.10 17.20
C ARG A 360 -12.98 -0.67 15.78
N LEU A 361 -12.43 0.53 15.62
CA LEU A 361 -12.09 1.08 14.32
C LEU A 361 -10.83 0.38 13.75
N PRO A 362 -10.92 -0.34 12.61
CA PRO A 362 -9.77 -1.02 12.02
C PRO A 362 -8.68 -0.05 11.57
N ILE A 363 -7.41 -0.42 11.76
CA ILE A 363 -6.25 0.39 11.40
C ILE A 363 -5.40 -0.32 10.34
N SER A 364 -5.32 0.29 9.15
CA SER A 364 -4.27 0.05 8.16
C SER A 364 -3.07 0.93 8.50
N TRP A 365 -1.85 0.39 8.50
CA TRP A 365 -0.66 1.11 8.96
C TRP A 365 0.30 1.46 7.83
N SER A 366 0.85 2.67 7.84
CA SER A 366 1.73 3.27 6.83
C SER A 366 2.71 4.31 7.41
N GLY A 367 3.26 4.07 8.61
CA GLY A 367 4.25 4.97 9.23
C GLY A 367 5.42 4.22 9.85
N GLY A 368 6.59 4.22 9.20
CA GLY A 368 7.83 3.70 9.78
C GLY A 368 7.83 2.20 10.13
N VAL A 369 7.10 1.36 9.39
CA VAL A 369 7.18 -0.11 9.54
C VAL A 369 8.58 -0.58 9.12
N ASN A 370 9.18 -1.43 9.95
CA ASN A 370 10.42 -2.15 9.68
C ASN A 370 10.42 -3.49 10.44
N ILE A 371 11.54 -4.23 10.39
CA ILE A 371 11.69 -5.53 11.05
C ILE A 371 11.49 -5.50 12.56
N HIS A 372 11.76 -4.37 13.22
CA HIS A 372 11.64 -4.21 14.67
C HIS A 372 10.23 -3.82 15.11
N THR A 373 9.45 -3.15 14.26
CA THR A 373 8.12 -2.63 14.61
C THR A 373 6.97 -3.53 14.15
N ALA A 374 7.14 -4.27 13.04
CA ALA A 374 6.05 -5.01 12.40
C ALA A 374 5.38 -6.05 13.31
N ARG A 375 6.17 -6.85 14.06
CA ARG A 375 5.63 -7.90 14.93
C ARG A 375 4.79 -7.34 16.07
N GLY A 376 5.22 -6.23 16.67
CA GLY A 376 4.46 -5.55 17.73
C GLY A 376 3.12 -5.01 17.22
N LEU A 377 3.12 -4.38 16.04
CA LEU A 377 1.88 -3.89 15.41
C LEU A 377 0.89 -5.02 15.16
N MET A 378 1.35 -6.14 14.59
CA MET A 378 0.53 -7.33 14.38
C MET A 378 -0.04 -7.88 15.69
N ALA A 379 0.78 -7.95 16.75
CA ALA A 379 0.37 -8.40 18.08
C ALA A 379 -0.72 -7.52 18.70
N ALA A 380 -0.74 -6.22 18.38
CA ALA A 380 -1.78 -5.29 18.80
C ALA A 380 -3.05 -5.35 17.92
N GLY A 381 -3.09 -6.23 16.92
CA GLY A 381 -4.23 -6.38 15.99
C GLY A 381 -4.22 -5.41 14.80
N VAL A 382 -3.16 -4.62 14.63
CA VAL A 382 -3.04 -3.68 13.50
C VAL A 382 -2.79 -4.46 12.21
N ARG A 383 -3.69 -4.33 11.23
CA ARG A 383 -3.55 -4.92 9.90
C ARG A 383 -4.43 -4.22 8.87
N PRO A 384 -3.95 -4.05 7.62
CA PRO A 384 -2.65 -4.49 7.09
C PRO A 384 -1.51 -3.52 7.44
N LEU A 385 -0.27 -4.01 7.35
CA LEU A 385 0.95 -3.22 7.43
C LEU A 385 1.46 -2.89 6.02
N THR A 386 1.66 -1.61 5.73
CA THR A 386 2.15 -1.14 4.44
C THR A 386 3.48 -0.37 4.56
N LEU A 387 4.37 -0.60 3.61
CA LEU A 387 5.77 -0.16 3.61
C LEU A 387 6.06 0.79 2.43
N CYS A 388 6.89 1.81 2.65
CA CYS A 388 7.45 2.64 1.58
C CYS A 388 8.94 2.91 1.84
N SER A 389 9.25 3.75 2.83
CA SER A 389 10.61 4.27 3.05
C SER A 389 11.63 3.17 3.34
N ASP A 390 11.29 2.14 4.12
CA ASP A 390 12.22 1.04 4.40
C ASP A 390 12.62 0.29 3.11
N MET A 391 11.68 0.11 2.18
CA MET A 391 11.95 -0.52 0.88
C MET A 391 12.73 0.37 -0.11
N LEU A 392 12.91 1.66 0.17
CA LEU A 392 13.76 2.57 -0.62
C LEU A 392 15.21 2.62 -0.10
N LYS A 393 15.45 2.14 1.12
CA LYS A 393 16.78 2.07 1.73
C LYS A 393 17.60 0.89 1.18
N PRO A 394 18.93 0.85 1.41
CA PRO A 394 19.77 -0.28 1.02
C PRO A 394 19.18 -1.63 1.46
N GLY A 395 19.17 -2.58 0.52
CA GLY A 395 18.47 -3.86 0.63
C GLY A 395 17.14 -3.90 -0.12
N GLY A 396 16.48 -2.76 -0.32
CA GLY A 396 15.29 -2.62 -1.15
C GLY A 396 14.18 -3.59 -0.78
N TYR A 397 13.58 -4.22 -1.80
CA TYR A 397 12.55 -5.27 -1.65
C TYR A 397 12.94 -6.42 -0.70
N ARG A 398 14.24 -6.72 -0.53
CA ARG A 398 14.68 -7.84 0.32
C ARG A 398 14.37 -7.62 1.80
N ARG A 399 14.30 -6.35 2.25
CA ARG A 399 13.92 -6.00 3.62
C ARG A 399 12.48 -6.45 3.92
N GLN A 400 11.61 -6.33 2.93
CA GLN A 400 10.21 -6.78 3.05
C GLN A 400 10.11 -8.29 3.28
N LYS A 401 10.97 -9.11 2.64
CA LYS A 401 10.99 -10.56 2.86
C LYS A 401 11.24 -10.89 4.34
N GLN A 402 12.24 -10.24 4.94
CA GLN A 402 12.57 -10.44 6.36
C GLN A 402 11.39 -10.09 7.26
N ILE A 403 10.66 -9.02 6.92
CA ILE A 403 9.45 -8.63 7.65
C ILE A 403 8.38 -9.72 7.48
N ALA A 404 8.10 -10.18 6.26
CA ALA A 404 7.13 -11.23 6.01
C ALA A 404 7.43 -12.51 6.81
N GLU A 405 8.69 -12.97 6.80
CA GLU A 405 9.15 -14.12 7.59
C GLU A 405 9.01 -13.87 9.11
N SER A 406 9.28 -12.66 9.59
CA SER A 406 9.12 -12.32 11.02
C SER A 406 7.66 -12.29 11.51
N LEU A 407 6.72 -12.10 10.56
CA LEU A 407 5.29 -12.11 10.82
C LEU A 407 4.71 -13.52 10.80
N GLU A 408 5.48 -14.52 10.34
CA GLU A 408 5.08 -15.90 10.47
C GLU A 408 4.95 -16.26 11.95
N ASN A 409 3.81 -16.87 12.31
CA ASN A 409 3.44 -17.16 13.69
C ASN A 409 3.43 -15.93 14.61
N ALA A 410 3.25 -14.72 14.08
CA ALA A 410 3.02 -13.54 14.91
C ALA A 410 1.69 -13.72 15.67
N PRO A 411 1.63 -13.29 16.95
CA PRO A 411 0.36 -13.27 17.68
C PRO A 411 -0.57 -12.20 17.09
N GLY A 412 -1.86 -12.29 17.41
CA GLY A 412 -2.84 -11.26 17.07
C GLY A 412 -3.62 -11.51 15.77
N ALA A 413 -3.32 -12.58 15.03
CA ALA A 413 -4.10 -13.00 13.86
C ALA A 413 -5.59 -13.23 14.20
N GLU A 414 -5.84 -13.74 15.40
CA GLU A 414 -7.15 -14.07 15.97
C GLU A 414 -7.89 -12.87 16.58
N LEU A 415 -7.21 -11.73 16.80
CA LEU A 415 -7.83 -10.57 17.43
C LEU A 415 -8.96 -10.03 16.54
N PRO A 416 -10.19 -9.84 17.07
CA PRO A 416 -11.30 -9.32 16.29
C PRO A 416 -11.23 -7.80 16.08
N ARG A 417 -10.39 -7.11 16.86
CA ARG A 417 -10.24 -5.65 16.90
C ARG A 417 -8.87 -5.27 17.47
N ILE A 418 -8.51 -3.98 17.48
CA ILE A 418 -7.24 -3.52 18.06
C ILE A 418 -7.21 -3.77 19.58
N ASP A 419 -6.11 -4.34 20.08
CA ASP A 419 -5.83 -4.38 21.52
C ASP A 419 -5.34 -2.99 21.96
N VAL A 420 -6.24 -2.22 22.57
CA VAL A 420 -5.99 -0.85 23.04
C VAL A 420 -4.83 -0.80 24.05
N LYS A 421 -4.70 -1.82 24.92
CA LYS A 421 -3.64 -1.85 25.93
C LYS A 421 -2.29 -2.09 25.24
N ALA A 422 -2.21 -3.05 24.32
CA ALA A 422 -1.00 -3.30 23.55
C ALA A 422 -0.61 -2.07 22.70
N MET A 423 -1.59 -1.41 22.07
CA MET A 423 -1.36 -0.20 21.29
C MET A 423 -0.82 0.97 22.14
N ASN A 424 -1.35 1.14 23.36
CA ASN A 424 -0.85 2.15 24.30
C ASN A 424 0.59 1.86 24.76
N VAL A 425 0.93 0.58 24.98
CA VAL A 425 2.30 0.16 25.29
C VAL A 425 3.23 0.48 24.11
N LEU A 426 2.87 0.09 22.89
CA LEU A 426 3.65 0.40 21.68
C LEU A 426 3.86 1.91 21.49
N ALA A 427 2.83 2.73 21.69
CA ALA A 427 2.95 4.18 21.57
C ALA A 427 3.90 4.80 22.59
N LYS A 428 3.94 4.25 23.81
CA LYS A 428 4.89 4.68 24.85
C LYS A 428 6.31 4.21 24.53
N GLU A 429 6.46 2.95 24.14
CA GLU A 429 7.74 2.34 23.81
C GLU A 429 8.38 2.96 22.57
N ALA A 430 7.58 3.37 21.58
CA ALA A 430 8.06 4.03 20.37
C ALA A 430 8.78 5.37 20.65
N ARG A 431 8.53 6.00 21.81
CA ARG A 431 9.23 7.21 22.27
C ARG A 431 10.57 6.91 22.96
N THR A 432 11.02 5.66 22.95
CA THR A 432 12.31 5.25 23.54
C THR A 432 13.33 4.90 22.47
N ALA A 433 14.62 4.99 22.83
CA ALA A 433 15.76 4.82 21.92
C ALA A 433 15.80 3.45 21.19
N LEU A 434 15.12 2.43 21.70
CA LEU A 434 15.11 1.06 21.16
C LEU A 434 14.48 0.95 19.76
N PHE A 435 13.60 1.88 19.39
CA PHE A 435 12.95 1.92 18.07
C PHE A 435 13.52 3.00 17.14
N SER A 436 14.59 3.67 17.58
CA SER A 436 15.31 4.71 16.83
C SER A 436 16.66 4.26 16.26
N LEU A 437 17.09 3.02 16.52
CA LEU A 437 18.30 2.42 15.95
C LEU A 437 18.05 1.75 14.58
#